data_AF-A0A497YAZ5-F1
#
_entry.id   AF-A0A497YAZ5-F1
#
_cell.length_a   1.000
_cell.length_b   1.000
_cell.length_c   1.000
_cell.angle_alpha   90.00
_cell.angle_beta   90.00
_cell.angle_gamma   90.00
#
_symmetry.space_group_name_H-M   'P 1'
#
loop_
_entity.id
_entity.type
_entity.pdbx_description
1 polymer ?
#
loop_
_entity_poly.entity_id
_entity_poly.type
_entity_poly.pdbx_seq_one_letter_code
_entity_poly.pdbx_strand_id
1 'polypeptide(L)'
;MRKLIFCFVLLFVGSLQAQTIKFTVEGLVQKPKNAKFVYLVSETLVVGKPDLFLVMPMEGNQFKIPATCNLEGGLLRKGFIFLDERGDITLNDVKSKIKQKVWFVGASANLKSIYLEDVKLDIENPYNLQSAKIIGGGIYLQQSKDATQALRDKKFLSFIKKNADSPVALSELDNFILFANIPGFIKDFDFSSPMQLYGALSSRLKNSKEGKAVKKKIDEGKK
;
A
#
# COMPACT_ATOMS: atom_id res chain seq x y z
N MET A 1 -48.02 14.75 -7.32
CA MET A 1 -46.55 14.88 -7.20
C MET A 1 -45.88 13.93 -6.18
N ARG A 2 -46.51 12.81 -5.76
CA ARG A 2 -45.90 11.83 -4.84
C ARG A 2 -45.25 10.61 -5.53
N LYS A 3 -45.56 10.35 -6.80
CA LYS A 3 -45.08 9.18 -7.55
C LYS A 3 -43.73 9.39 -8.28
N LEU A 4 -43.26 10.64 -8.39
CA LEU A 4 -41.98 10.98 -9.05
C LEU A 4 -40.76 10.84 -8.13
N ILE A 5 -40.95 10.89 -6.80
CA ILE A 5 -39.87 10.75 -5.81
C ILE A 5 -39.36 9.30 -5.75
N PHE A 6 -40.22 8.31 -6.02
CA PHE A 6 -39.84 6.90 -6.00
C PHE A 6 -38.91 6.47 -7.16
N CYS A 7 -38.97 7.16 -8.30
CA CYS A 7 -38.09 6.87 -9.44
C CYS A 7 -36.65 7.39 -9.23
N PHE A 8 -36.45 8.44 -8.42
CA PHE A 8 -35.12 8.95 -8.11
C PHE A 8 -34.37 8.09 -7.08
N VAL A 9 -35.07 7.40 -6.18
CA VAL A 9 -34.46 6.51 -5.19
C VAL A 9 -33.96 5.21 -5.83
N LEU A 10 -34.61 4.74 -6.90
CA LEU A 10 -34.18 3.55 -7.65
C LEU A 10 -32.94 3.78 -8.54
N LEU A 11 -32.64 5.02 -8.91
CA LEU A 11 -31.45 5.35 -9.70
C LEU A 11 -30.14 5.38 -8.89
N PHE A 12 -30.21 5.35 -7.55
CA PHE A 12 -29.04 5.25 -6.67
C PHE A 12 -28.68 3.83 -6.23
N VAL A 13 -29.47 2.82 -6.62
CA VAL A 13 -29.12 1.40 -6.40
C VAL A 13 -28.09 0.92 -7.43
N GLY A 14 -27.86 1.72 -8.48
CA GLY A 14 -26.89 1.46 -9.53
C GLY A 14 -25.47 1.87 -9.14
N SER A 15 -24.71 0.89 -8.67
CA SER A 15 -23.25 0.81 -8.75
C SER A 15 -22.43 1.33 -7.55
N LEU A 16 -22.33 0.48 -6.52
CA LEU A 16 -21.01 0.21 -5.95
C LEU A 16 -20.13 -0.38 -7.08
N GLN A 17 -19.63 0.46 -8.01
CA GLN A 17 -18.54 0.02 -8.88
C GLN A 17 -17.33 -0.13 -7.99
N ALA A 18 -17.06 -1.37 -7.60
CA ALA A 18 -15.86 -1.73 -6.90
C ALA A 18 -14.66 -1.30 -7.75
N GLN A 19 -14.00 -0.20 -7.33
CA GLN A 19 -12.96 0.48 -8.11
C GLN A 19 -11.85 -0.51 -8.43
N THR A 20 -11.71 -0.85 -9.70
CA THR A 20 -10.76 -1.82 -10.18
C THR A 20 -9.60 -1.07 -10.81
N ILE A 21 -8.37 -1.45 -10.48
CA ILE A 21 -7.15 -0.86 -11.05
C ILE A 21 -6.40 -1.91 -11.85
N LYS A 22 -5.81 -1.48 -12.96
CA LYS A 22 -4.84 -2.26 -13.73
C LYS A 22 -3.46 -1.76 -13.35
N PHE A 23 -2.51 -2.68 -13.23
CA PHE A 23 -1.14 -2.34 -12.89
C PHE A 23 -0.18 -3.41 -13.37
N THR A 24 1.09 -3.06 -13.42
CA THR A 24 2.16 -3.92 -13.88
C THR A 24 3.36 -3.84 -12.94
N VAL A 25 3.75 -4.99 -12.38
CA VAL A 25 4.95 -5.10 -11.55
C VAL A 25 6.06 -5.73 -12.40
N GLU A 26 7.09 -4.95 -12.69
CA GLU A 26 8.27 -5.35 -13.45
C GLU A 26 9.51 -5.40 -12.55
N GLY A 27 10.46 -6.24 -12.92
CA GLY A 27 11.76 -6.27 -12.24
C GLY A 27 12.89 -6.74 -13.13
N LEU A 28 14.06 -6.15 -12.90
CA LEU A 28 15.35 -6.58 -13.43
C LEU A 28 16.18 -7.15 -12.27
N VAL A 29 16.59 -8.42 -12.38
CA VAL A 29 17.38 -9.11 -11.36
C VAL A 29 18.82 -9.21 -11.83
N GLN A 30 19.72 -8.40 -11.29
CA GLN A 30 21.11 -8.29 -11.79
C GLN A 30 21.86 -9.63 -11.74
N LYS A 31 21.62 -10.41 -10.67
CA LYS A 31 22.22 -11.73 -10.45
C LYS A 31 21.13 -12.72 -10.05
N PRO A 32 20.37 -13.29 -11.00
CA PRO A 32 19.19 -14.09 -10.69
C PRO A 32 19.52 -15.37 -9.90
N LYS A 33 20.75 -15.88 -9.99
CA LYS A 33 21.18 -17.12 -9.31
C LYS A 33 20.17 -18.24 -9.60
N ASN A 34 19.46 -18.73 -8.58
CA ASN A 34 18.46 -19.78 -8.70
C ASN A 34 17.02 -19.24 -8.85
N ALA A 35 16.80 -17.93 -8.81
CA ALA A 35 15.46 -17.35 -8.97
C ALA A 35 14.93 -17.65 -10.37
N LYS A 36 13.82 -18.41 -10.41
CA LYS A 36 13.14 -18.82 -11.65
C LYS A 36 11.71 -18.30 -11.72
N PHE A 37 11.12 -17.99 -10.57
CA PHE A 37 9.74 -17.55 -10.47
C PHE A 37 9.65 -16.29 -9.62
N VAL A 38 8.76 -15.40 -10.02
CA VAL A 38 8.32 -14.26 -9.21
C VAL A 38 6.91 -14.52 -8.69
N TYR A 39 6.72 -14.17 -7.44
CA TYR A 39 5.44 -14.25 -6.76
C TYR A 39 4.96 -12.85 -6.40
N LEU A 40 3.68 -12.58 -6.61
CA LEU A 40 2.99 -11.39 -6.13
C LEU A 40 1.84 -11.80 -5.22
N VAL A 41 1.82 -11.26 -4.01
CA VAL A 41 0.80 -11.55 -3.01
C VAL A 41 0.19 -10.24 -2.50
N SER A 42 -1.13 -10.11 -2.56
CA SER A 42 -1.83 -9.01 -1.88
C SER A 42 -1.86 -9.24 -0.37
N GLU A 43 -1.53 -8.20 0.39
CA GLU A 43 -1.62 -8.23 1.86
C GLU A 43 -3.07 -8.11 2.35
N THR A 44 -3.92 -7.44 1.57
CA THR A 44 -5.33 -7.23 1.93
C THR A 44 -6.19 -8.38 1.42
N LEU A 45 -6.85 -9.08 2.35
CA LEU A 45 -7.91 -10.04 2.05
C LEU A 45 -9.15 -9.28 1.57
N VAL A 46 -9.80 -9.78 0.52
CA VAL A 46 -11.10 -9.27 0.08
C VAL A 46 -12.16 -10.32 0.37
N VAL A 47 -13.10 -9.99 1.25
CA VAL A 47 -14.18 -10.89 1.63
C VAL A 47 -14.98 -11.28 0.38
N GLY A 48 -15.12 -12.58 0.14
CA GLY A 48 -15.86 -13.12 -1.01
C GLY A 48 -15.13 -13.07 -2.35
N LYS A 49 -13.85 -12.66 -2.40
CA LYS A 49 -13.01 -12.74 -3.60
C LYS A 49 -11.74 -13.55 -3.33
N PRO A 50 -11.19 -14.25 -4.34
CA PRO A 50 -9.90 -14.88 -4.19
C PRO A 50 -8.83 -13.83 -3.90
N ASP A 51 -7.91 -14.15 -2.99
CA ASP A 51 -6.73 -13.32 -2.74
C ASP A 51 -5.91 -13.20 -4.02
N LEU A 52 -5.37 -12.01 -4.28
CA LEU A 52 -4.45 -11.85 -5.40
C LEU A 52 -3.15 -12.57 -5.05
N PHE A 53 -2.95 -13.74 -5.66
CA PHE A 53 -1.75 -14.56 -5.58
C PHE A 53 -1.38 -14.96 -7.00
N LEU A 54 -0.30 -14.37 -7.52
CA LEU A 54 0.16 -14.60 -8.89
C LEU A 54 1.58 -15.17 -8.85
N VAL A 55 1.83 -16.09 -9.77
CA VAL A 55 3.14 -16.71 -9.99
C VAL A 55 3.45 -16.58 -11.47
N MET A 56 4.63 -16.07 -11.80
CA MET A 56 5.09 -15.95 -13.18
C MET A 56 6.53 -16.47 -13.29
N PRO A 57 6.86 -17.24 -14.33
CA PRO A 57 8.26 -17.56 -14.62
C PRO A 57 9.01 -16.29 -15.00
N MET A 58 10.29 -16.23 -14.64
CA MET A 58 11.20 -15.18 -15.07
C MET A 58 11.67 -15.44 -16.50
N GLU A 59 11.80 -14.38 -17.28
CA GLU A 59 12.41 -14.40 -18.62
C GLU A 59 13.86 -13.96 -18.50
N GLY A 60 14.76 -14.94 -18.32
CA GLY A 60 16.18 -14.70 -18.06
C GLY A 60 16.38 -13.96 -16.74
N ASN A 61 16.75 -12.68 -16.83
CA ASN A 61 16.98 -11.83 -15.66
C ASN A 61 15.83 -10.85 -15.40
N GLN A 62 14.67 -11.01 -16.05
CA GLN A 62 13.56 -10.09 -15.96
C GLN A 62 12.25 -10.79 -15.60
N PHE A 63 11.31 -10.04 -15.06
CA PHE A 63 9.92 -10.47 -14.94
C PHE A 63 8.95 -9.32 -15.19
N LYS A 64 7.73 -9.69 -15.55
CA LYS A 64 6.61 -8.76 -15.74
C LYS A 64 5.31 -9.43 -15.31
N ILE A 65 4.64 -8.85 -14.32
CA ILE A 65 3.35 -9.31 -13.81
C ILE A 65 2.29 -8.24 -14.15
N PRO A 66 1.59 -8.36 -15.29
CA PRO A 66 0.40 -7.58 -15.54
C PRO A 66 -0.76 -8.14 -14.71
N ALA A 67 -1.43 -7.28 -13.97
CA ALA A 67 -2.51 -7.68 -13.08
C ALA A 67 -3.63 -6.65 -13.01
N THR A 68 -4.75 -7.10 -12.46
CA THR A 68 -5.90 -6.25 -12.18
C THR A 68 -6.39 -6.59 -10.79
N CYS A 69 -6.61 -5.59 -9.95
CA CYS A 69 -7.12 -5.81 -8.61
C CYS A 69 -8.25 -4.85 -8.28
N ASN A 70 -9.13 -5.30 -7.39
CA ASN A 70 -10.19 -4.47 -6.84
C ASN A 70 -9.68 -3.78 -5.57
N LEU A 71 -10.00 -2.50 -5.43
CA LEU A 71 -9.71 -1.72 -4.23
C LEU A 71 -10.80 -1.86 -3.16
N GLU A 72 -12.00 -2.36 -3.51
CA GLU A 72 -13.13 -2.61 -2.59
C GLU A 72 -13.55 -1.37 -1.78
N GLY A 73 -13.56 -0.23 -2.46
CA GLY A 73 -13.83 1.07 -1.81
C GLY A 73 -12.66 1.60 -0.97
N GLY A 74 -11.52 0.91 -1.00
CA GLY A 74 -10.24 1.38 -0.49
C GLY A 74 -9.56 2.38 -1.43
N LEU A 75 -8.66 3.20 -0.90
CA LEU A 75 -7.86 4.15 -1.71
C LEU A 75 -6.57 3.54 -2.29
N LEU A 76 -6.01 2.53 -1.62
CA LEU A 76 -4.78 1.83 -2.01
C LEU A 76 -4.88 0.36 -1.62
N ARG A 77 -4.09 -0.46 -2.31
CA ARG A 77 -3.87 -1.86 -1.94
C ARG A 77 -2.38 -2.15 -1.87
N LYS A 78 -1.98 -2.81 -0.78
CA LYS A 78 -0.59 -3.26 -0.56
C LYS A 78 -0.44 -4.71 -0.98
N GLY A 79 0.74 -5.03 -1.44
CA GLY A 79 1.18 -6.39 -1.69
C GLY A 79 2.66 -6.52 -1.41
N PHE A 80 3.18 -7.71 -1.57
CA PHE A 80 4.60 -7.94 -1.59
C PHE A 80 4.97 -8.90 -2.70
N ILE A 81 6.20 -8.78 -3.16
CA ILE A 81 6.81 -9.73 -4.08
C ILE A 81 7.93 -10.50 -3.40
N PHE A 82 8.17 -11.72 -3.89
CA PHE A 82 9.35 -12.51 -3.59
C PHE A 82 9.76 -13.33 -4.81
N LEU A 83 11.02 -13.76 -4.81
CA LEU A 83 11.59 -14.62 -5.84
C LEU A 83 11.88 -16.00 -5.26
N ASP A 84 11.65 -17.05 -6.05
CA ASP A 84 11.95 -18.42 -5.65
C ASP A 84 12.44 -19.25 -6.85
N GLU A 85 13.11 -20.36 -6.56
CA GLU A 85 13.51 -21.35 -7.57
C GLU A 85 12.37 -22.29 -7.94
N ARG A 86 11.43 -22.46 -7.00
CA ARG A 86 10.25 -23.31 -7.12
C ARG A 86 9.09 -22.53 -7.72
N GLY A 87 8.29 -23.20 -8.55
CA GLY A 87 7.06 -22.67 -9.15
C GLY A 87 5.78 -23.17 -8.47
N ASP A 88 5.90 -24.04 -7.46
CA ASP A 88 4.79 -24.78 -6.83
C ASP A 88 4.41 -24.25 -5.44
N ILE A 89 4.99 -23.13 -4.99
CA ILE A 89 4.62 -22.50 -3.72
C ILE A 89 3.17 -22.03 -3.80
N THR A 90 2.36 -22.42 -2.82
CA THR A 90 0.95 -22.05 -2.74
C THR A 90 0.73 -20.84 -1.82
N LEU A 91 -0.43 -20.20 -1.95
CA LEU A 91 -0.84 -19.15 -1.02
C LEU A 91 -0.91 -19.65 0.44
N ASN A 92 -1.27 -20.92 0.65
CA ASN A 92 -1.32 -21.52 1.98
C ASN A 92 0.08 -21.64 2.60
N ASP A 93 1.09 -21.97 1.81
CA ASP A 93 2.48 -22.00 2.27
C ASP A 93 2.94 -20.61 2.69
N VAL A 94 2.63 -19.59 1.89
CA VAL A 94 2.95 -18.19 2.22
C VAL A 94 2.26 -17.76 3.51
N LYS A 95 0.95 -18.03 3.65
CA LYS A 95 0.20 -17.72 4.87
C LYS A 95 0.76 -18.45 6.09
N SER A 96 1.20 -19.70 5.92
CA SER A 96 1.84 -20.49 6.97
C SER A 96 3.16 -19.87 7.42
N LYS A 97 4.06 -19.49 6.49
CA LYS A 97 5.33 -18.83 6.81
C LYS A 97 5.14 -17.50 7.55
N ILE A 98 4.12 -16.72 7.19
CA ILE A 98 3.78 -15.47 7.89
C ILE A 98 3.23 -15.77 9.30
N LYS A 99 2.30 -16.73 9.42
CA LYS A 99 1.72 -17.12 10.72
C LYS A 99 2.77 -17.66 11.69
N GLN A 100 3.73 -18.43 11.17
CA GLN A 100 4.86 -18.97 11.93
C GLN A 100 5.96 -17.94 12.19
N LYS A 101 5.80 -16.69 11.74
CA LYS A 101 6.79 -15.61 11.89
C LYS A 101 8.16 -15.93 11.26
N VAL A 102 8.17 -16.81 10.26
CA VAL A 102 9.36 -17.04 9.42
C VAL A 102 9.52 -15.86 8.46
N TRP A 103 8.39 -15.35 7.95
CA TRP A 103 8.34 -14.19 7.07
C TRP A 103 7.59 -13.03 7.73
N PHE A 104 8.23 -11.87 7.75
CA PHE A 104 7.68 -10.61 8.22
C PHE A 104 7.55 -9.67 7.03
N VAL A 105 6.32 -9.44 6.57
CA VAL A 105 6.06 -8.53 5.46
C VAL A 105 6.53 -7.12 5.82
N GLY A 106 7.35 -6.51 4.96
CA GLY A 106 7.97 -5.20 5.19
C GLY A 106 9.26 -5.21 6.01
N ALA A 107 9.67 -6.35 6.60
CA ALA A 107 10.89 -6.46 7.41
C ALA A 107 11.84 -7.59 6.95
N SER A 108 11.31 -8.69 6.42
CA SER A 108 12.10 -9.78 5.87
C SER A 108 12.80 -9.35 4.59
N ALA A 109 14.12 -9.55 4.54
CA ALA A 109 14.95 -9.13 3.41
C ALA A 109 14.52 -9.76 2.07
N ASN A 110 14.02 -10.99 2.09
CA ASN A 110 13.59 -11.72 0.91
C ASN A 110 12.20 -11.30 0.37
N LEU A 111 11.52 -10.38 1.05
CA LEU A 111 10.25 -9.81 0.61
C LEU A 111 10.46 -8.35 0.22
N LYS A 112 9.72 -7.87 -0.78
CA LYS A 112 9.58 -6.45 -1.06
C LYS A 112 8.12 -6.06 -0.99
N SER A 113 7.76 -5.28 0.02
CA SER A 113 6.45 -4.63 0.06
C SER A 113 6.35 -3.57 -1.04
N ILE A 114 5.21 -3.56 -1.71
CA ILE A 114 4.86 -2.64 -2.80
C ILE A 114 3.41 -2.18 -2.64
N TYR A 115 3.07 -1.08 -3.29
CA TYR A 115 1.67 -0.83 -3.63
C TYR A 115 1.34 -1.55 -4.95
N LEU A 116 0.09 -1.94 -5.12
CA LEU A 116 -0.39 -2.50 -6.38
C LEU A 116 -0.55 -1.36 -7.40
N GLU A 117 0.57 -0.97 -7.99
CA GLU A 117 0.72 0.12 -8.95
C GLU A 117 1.69 -0.29 -10.06
N ASP A 118 1.75 0.48 -11.15
CA ASP A 118 2.80 0.30 -12.15
C ASP A 118 4.16 0.61 -11.51
N VAL A 119 5.04 -0.38 -11.44
CA VAL A 119 6.37 -0.23 -10.84
C VAL A 119 7.38 -1.14 -11.53
N LYS A 120 8.58 -0.60 -11.73
CA LYS A 120 9.75 -1.33 -12.22
C LYS A 120 10.86 -1.27 -11.19
N LEU A 121 11.34 -2.44 -10.81
CA LEU A 121 12.35 -2.60 -9.77
C LEU A 121 13.69 -3.05 -10.34
N ASP A 122 14.77 -2.55 -9.78
CA ASP A 122 16.12 -3.08 -9.96
C ASP A 122 16.53 -3.85 -8.70
N ILE A 123 16.79 -5.14 -8.87
CA ILE A 123 17.02 -6.12 -7.81
C ILE A 123 18.45 -6.62 -7.93
N GLU A 124 19.33 -6.09 -7.08
CA GLU A 124 20.74 -6.48 -7.06
C GLU A 124 20.95 -7.92 -6.55
N ASN A 125 20.16 -8.33 -5.56
CA ASN A 125 20.24 -9.65 -4.92
C ASN A 125 18.84 -10.27 -4.73
N PRO A 126 18.55 -11.45 -5.34
CA PRO A 126 17.25 -12.11 -5.24
C PRO A 126 16.92 -12.65 -3.83
N TYR A 127 17.88 -12.63 -2.89
CA TYR A 127 17.62 -12.95 -1.48
C TYR A 127 17.47 -11.70 -0.59
N ASN A 128 17.67 -10.50 -1.15
CA ASN A 128 17.49 -9.22 -0.46
C ASN A 128 16.67 -8.24 -1.31
N LEU A 129 15.44 -8.62 -1.60
CA LEU A 129 14.48 -7.81 -2.35
C LEU A 129 14.11 -6.50 -1.66
N GLN A 130 14.19 -6.43 -0.32
CA GLN A 130 13.82 -5.20 0.40
C GLN A 130 14.65 -3.99 -0.07
N SER A 131 15.92 -4.23 -0.42
CA SER A 131 16.84 -3.22 -0.96
C SER A 131 16.57 -2.78 -2.41
N ALA A 132 15.63 -3.43 -3.11
CA ALA A 132 15.36 -3.15 -4.52
C ALA A 132 15.04 -1.67 -4.78
N LYS A 133 15.69 -1.13 -5.82
CA LYS A 133 15.56 0.27 -6.26
C LYS A 133 14.38 0.40 -7.19
N ILE A 134 13.72 1.55 -7.16
CA ILE A 134 12.65 1.88 -8.11
C ILE A 134 13.34 2.54 -9.30
N ILE A 135 13.17 1.97 -10.49
CA ILE A 135 13.78 2.47 -11.74
C ILE A 135 12.73 2.91 -12.77
N GLY A 136 11.44 2.76 -12.45
CA GLY A 136 10.32 3.27 -13.24
C GLY A 136 8.99 3.10 -12.48
N GLY A 137 8.03 3.99 -12.71
CA GLY A 137 6.75 3.98 -11.98
C GLY A 137 6.95 4.09 -10.45
N GLY A 138 6.14 3.36 -9.69
CA GLY A 138 6.28 3.22 -8.24
C GLY A 138 6.06 4.51 -7.48
N ILE A 139 5.12 5.34 -7.92
CA ILE A 139 4.86 6.67 -7.35
C ILE A 139 4.48 6.55 -5.87
N TYR A 140 3.57 5.64 -5.52
CA TYR A 140 3.14 5.48 -4.14
C TYR A 140 4.24 4.86 -3.28
N LEU A 141 4.98 3.90 -3.83
CA LEU A 141 6.12 3.29 -3.14
C LEU A 141 7.23 4.31 -2.87
N GLN A 142 7.51 5.21 -3.82
CA GLN A 142 8.46 6.29 -3.63
C GLN A 142 7.95 7.30 -2.60
N GLN A 143 6.67 7.68 -2.65
CA GLN A 143 6.07 8.57 -1.64
C GLN A 143 6.16 8.00 -0.22
N SER A 144 6.03 6.68 -0.04
CA SER A 144 6.19 6.04 1.28
C SER A 144 7.65 6.09 1.76
N LYS A 145 8.64 5.97 0.86
CA LYS A 145 10.05 6.22 1.19
C LYS A 145 10.28 7.68 1.57
N ASP A 146 9.72 8.62 0.81
CA ASP A 146 9.81 10.05 1.07
C ASP A 146 9.15 10.41 2.41
N ALA A 147 8.04 9.75 2.77
CA ALA A 147 7.39 9.90 4.08
C ALA A 147 8.31 9.46 5.23
N THR A 148 8.95 8.30 5.08
CA THR A 148 9.92 7.79 6.05
C THR A 148 11.09 8.76 6.24
N GLN A 149 11.61 9.32 5.14
CA GLN A 149 12.66 10.32 5.20
C GLN A 149 12.16 11.62 5.86
N ALA A 150 10.96 12.09 5.51
CA ALA A 150 10.35 13.26 6.13
C ALA A 150 10.12 13.11 7.63
N LEU A 151 9.78 11.91 8.11
CA LEU A 151 9.70 11.61 9.54
C LEU A 151 11.06 11.74 10.24
N ARG A 152 12.13 11.21 9.63
CA ARG A 152 13.51 11.35 10.16
C ARG A 152 13.98 12.80 10.19
N ASP A 153 13.65 13.54 9.14
CA ASP A 153 14.01 14.95 9.00
C ASP A 153 13.08 15.89 9.78
N LYS A 154 12.09 15.35 10.52
CA LYS A 154 11.10 16.10 11.29
C LYS A 154 10.26 17.08 10.44
N LYS A 155 10.08 16.77 9.15
CA LYS A 155 9.38 17.57 8.13
C LYS A 155 8.10 16.90 7.61
N PHE A 156 7.37 16.22 8.49
CA PHE A 156 6.25 15.39 8.08
C PHE A 156 5.04 16.20 7.62
N LEU A 157 4.75 17.37 8.21
CA LEU A 157 3.69 18.27 7.71
C LEU A 157 4.02 18.75 6.30
N SER A 158 5.28 19.06 6.04
CA SER A 158 5.75 19.46 4.71
C SER A 158 5.50 18.34 3.68
N PHE A 159 5.77 17.09 4.04
CA PHE A 159 5.44 15.92 3.22
C PHE A 159 3.93 15.80 2.96
N ILE A 160 3.10 15.91 4.00
CA ILE A 160 1.64 15.82 3.87
C ILE A 160 1.11 16.92 2.94
N LYS A 161 1.56 18.18 3.10
CA LYS A 161 1.14 19.29 2.23
C LYS A 161 1.53 19.08 0.77
N LYS A 162 2.75 18.61 0.51
CA LYS A 162 3.23 18.32 -0.85
C LYS A 162 2.41 17.21 -1.52
N ASN A 163 1.93 16.24 -0.72
CA ASN A 163 1.18 15.08 -1.19
C ASN A 163 -0.26 15.09 -0.69
N ALA A 164 -0.88 16.27 -0.56
CA ALA A 164 -2.15 16.46 0.15
C ALA A 164 -3.31 15.64 -0.42
N ASP A 165 -3.27 15.30 -1.72
CA ASP A 165 -4.27 14.44 -2.37
C ASP A 165 -3.79 13.00 -2.62
N SER A 166 -2.59 12.62 -2.15
CA SER A 166 -2.13 11.24 -2.28
C SER A 166 -2.71 10.35 -1.18
N PRO A 167 -3.28 9.19 -1.54
CA PRO A 167 -3.65 8.16 -0.55
C PRO A 167 -2.51 7.72 0.37
N VAL A 168 -1.26 7.80 -0.07
CA VAL A 168 -0.09 7.49 0.77
C VAL A 168 0.01 8.47 1.93
N ALA A 169 -0.22 9.77 1.70
CA ALA A 169 -0.16 10.77 2.78
C ALA A 169 -1.17 10.47 3.89
N LEU A 170 -2.39 10.05 3.53
CA LEU A 170 -3.39 9.61 4.51
C LEU A 170 -2.98 8.31 5.22
N SER A 171 -2.44 7.32 4.49
CA SER A 171 -1.98 6.06 5.09
C SER A 171 -0.84 6.28 6.07
N GLU A 172 0.12 7.14 5.74
CA GLU A 172 1.26 7.42 6.62
C GLU A 172 0.84 8.26 7.82
N LEU A 173 -0.14 9.15 7.67
CA LEU A 173 -0.77 9.80 8.82
C LEU A 173 -1.44 8.78 9.75
N ASP A 174 -2.19 7.81 9.20
CA ASP A 174 -2.83 6.77 10.02
C ASP A 174 -1.80 5.96 10.83
N ASN A 175 -0.70 5.55 10.17
CA ASN A 175 0.40 4.87 10.83
C ASN A 175 1.05 5.75 11.92
N PHE A 176 1.23 7.05 11.64
CA PHE A 176 1.86 7.99 12.56
C PHE A 176 1.03 8.22 13.84
N ILE A 177 -0.31 8.22 13.73
CA ILE A 177 -1.20 8.47 14.88
C ILE A 177 -0.94 7.49 16.03
N LEU A 178 -0.52 6.25 15.73
CA LEU A 178 -0.17 5.26 16.76
C LEU A 178 0.94 5.74 17.69
N PHE A 179 1.87 6.57 17.19
CA PHE A 179 3.00 7.10 17.95
C PHE A 179 2.75 8.50 18.49
N ALA A 180 1.80 9.24 17.91
CA ALA A 180 1.53 10.62 18.27
C ALA A 180 1.05 10.79 19.72
N ASN A 181 0.47 9.75 20.33
CA ASN A 181 0.02 9.77 21.72
C ASN A 181 1.14 9.53 22.73
N ILE A 182 2.37 9.23 22.28
CA ILE A 182 3.52 9.08 23.17
C ILE A 182 3.94 10.48 23.67
N PRO A 183 3.99 10.71 25.00
CA PRO A 183 4.36 12.01 25.55
C PRO A 183 5.70 12.51 25.01
N GLY A 184 5.71 13.76 24.53
CA GLY A 184 6.92 14.40 24.00
C GLY A 184 7.34 13.98 22.58
N PHE A 185 6.69 12.97 21.98
CA PHE A 185 7.10 12.46 20.66
C PHE A 185 7.00 13.51 19.55
N ILE A 186 5.97 14.34 19.56
CA ILE A 186 5.72 15.35 18.52
C ILE A 186 6.50 16.67 18.71
N LYS A 187 7.23 16.83 19.83
CA LYS A 187 7.79 18.12 20.26
C LYS A 187 8.74 18.76 19.25
N ASP A 188 9.45 17.93 18.49
CA ASP A 188 10.47 18.39 17.55
C ASP A 188 10.01 18.42 16.08
N PHE A 189 8.74 18.10 15.81
CA PHE A 189 8.21 18.05 14.44
C PHE A 189 7.74 19.42 13.95
N ASP A 190 7.62 19.56 12.63
CA ASP A 190 7.06 20.75 11.95
C ASP A 190 5.54 20.94 12.09
N PHE A 191 4.91 20.29 13.08
CA PHE A 191 3.49 20.40 13.42
C PHE A 191 3.29 20.24 14.92
N SER A 192 2.14 20.73 15.42
CA SER A 192 1.78 20.71 16.85
C SER A 192 0.74 19.66 17.22
N SER A 193 0.08 19.02 16.24
CA SER A 193 -0.88 17.96 16.51
C SER A 193 -1.18 17.08 15.28
N PRO A 194 -1.66 15.83 15.47
CA PRO A 194 -2.18 15.00 14.38
C PRO A 194 -3.34 15.65 13.61
N MET A 195 -4.14 16.49 14.26
CA MET A 195 -5.24 17.21 13.60
C MET A 195 -4.72 18.23 12.58
N GLN A 196 -3.55 18.85 12.82
CA GLN A 196 -2.92 19.74 11.85
C GLN A 196 -2.50 18.99 10.59
N LEU A 197 -1.95 17.79 10.74
CA LEU A 197 -1.61 16.91 9.61
C LEU A 197 -2.87 16.51 8.83
N TYR A 198 -3.93 16.09 9.54
CA TYR A 198 -5.20 15.75 8.92
C TYR A 198 -5.82 16.93 8.15
N GLY A 199 -5.77 18.12 8.74
CA GLY A 199 -6.29 19.35 8.13
C GLY A 199 -5.61 19.70 6.81
N ALA A 200 -4.32 19.35 6.66
CA ALA A 200 -3.53 19.57 5.45
C ALA A 200 -3.86 18.63 4.29
N LEU A 201 -4.63 17.55 4.52
CA LEU A 201 -5.11 16.66 3.47
C LEU A 201 -6.20 17.31 2.62
N SER A 202 -6.34 16.84 1.38
CA SER A 202 -7.38 17.26 0.45
C SER A 202 -8.78 16.92 0.96
N SER A 203 -9.78 17.68 0.51
CA SER A 203 -11.18 17.39 0.84
C SER A 203 -11.62 16.01 0.35
N ARG A 204 -11.08 15.54 -0.78
CA ARG A 204 -11.35 14.21 -1.33
C ARG A 204 -10.93 13.12 -0.35
N LEU A 205 -9.68 13.18 0.16
CA LEU A 205 -9.18 12.21 1.12
C LEU A 205 -9.91 12.30 2.46
N LYS A 206 -10.15 13.51 2.97
CA LYS A 206 -10.88 13.69 4.24
C LYS A 206 -12.30 13.11 4.19
N ASN A 207 -12.96 13.18 3.03
CA ASN A 207 -14.30 12.66 2.82
C ASN A 207 -14.36 11.16 2.49
N SER A 208 -13.21 10.51 2.23
CA SER A 208 -13.15 9.06 2.01
C SER A 208 -13.52 8.28 3.29
N LYS A 209 -13.81 6.99 3.14
CA LYS A 209 -14.10 6.10 4.27
C LYS A 209 -12.94 6.06 5.26
N GLU A 210 -11.72 5.94 4.74
CA GLU A 210 -10.47 5.92 5.51
C GLU A 210 -10.17 7.28 6.12
N GLY A 211 -10.37 8.37 5.39
CA GLY A 211 -10.19 9.73 5.94
C GLY A 211 -11.08 9.98 7.16
N LYS A 212 -12.34 9.54 7.10
CA LYS A 212 -13.26 9.61 8.23
C LYS A 212 -12.83 8.71 9.39
N ALA A 213 -12.33 7.51 9.10
CA ALA A 213 -11.82 6.59 10.13
C ALA A 213 -10.58 7.17 10.84
N VAL A 214 -9.65 7.76 10.10
CA VAL A 214 -8.47 8.44 10.64
C VAL A 214 -8.88 9.61 11.52
N LYS A 215 -9.82 10.45 11.07
CA LYS A 215 -10.35 11.56 11.88
C LYS A 215 -10.90 11.06 13.21
N LYS A 216 -11.71 9.99 13.18
CA LYS A 216 -12.28 9.38 14.39
C LYS A 216 -11.19 8.94 15.36
N LYS A 217 -10.13 8.26 14.89
CA LYS A 217 -8.98 7.86 15.72
C LYS A 217 -8.29 9.07 16.38
N ILE A 218 -8.09 10.17 15.63
CA ILE A 218 -7.51 11.41 16.18
C ILE A 218 -8.40 12.00 17.27
N ASP A 219 -9.72 12.03 17.04
CA ASP A 219 -10.68 12.59 17.98
C ASP A 219 -10.80 11.74 19.26
N GLU A 220 -10.70 10.41 19.14
CA GLU A 220 -10.74 9.46 20.26
C GLU A 220 -9.45 9.43 21.08
N GLY A 221 -8.28 9.56 20.44
CA GLY A 221 -6.98 9.61 21.13
C GLY A 221 -6.74 10.87 21.98
N LYS A 222 -7.69 11.81 21.98
CA LYS A 222 -7.69 13.00 22.86
C LYS A 222 -8.38 12.75 24.21
N LYS A 223 -9.05 11.61 24.40
CA LYS A 223 -9.68 11.21 25.67
C LYS A 223 -8.71 10.41 26.53
#